data_AF-A0A3C0BL67-F1
#
_entry.id   AF-A0A3C0BL67-F1
#
_cell.length_a   1.000
_cell.length_b   1.000
_cell.length_c   1.000
_cell.angle_alpha   90.00
_cell.angle_beta   90.00
_cell.angle_gamma   90.00
#
_symmetry.space_group_name_H-M   'P 1'
#
loop_
_entity.id
_entity.type
_entity.pdbx_description
1 polymer ?
#
loop_
_entity_poly.entity_id
_entity_poly.type
_entity_poly.pdbx_seq_one_letter_code
_entity_poly.pdbx_strand_id
1 'polypeptide(L)'
;MTYPETLYTALASAATGGAAFCALSVFAAAVFHRPCRKWRLSAFCVLLSIAVASFTFLLIFTSFTIEHLQLRSAAVWCAAFSAAGFLCAAFYRILIPAVFAAYIVLSLFTCHIMRVQYPVRRNPVPVSVSDGSFSSGSVTAPLFPDKNGSSCILLDVCTLPPELILPLPRTWYAFHESPAGTAGPPEKGNALRDAAERYASYAAGSVTVMYIPVTAGADTAALYMLDFSSVPPVLIRVL
;
A
#
# COMPACT_ATOMS: atom_id res chain seq x y z
N MET A 1 1.01 21.28 3.71
CA MET A 1 1.92 20.28 4.30
C MET A 1 2.17 19.22 3.26
N THR A 2 3.41 19.12 2.78
CA THR A 2 3.81 18.02 1.90
C THR A 2 3.99 16.74 2.75
N TYR A 3 3.77 15.56 2.17
CA TYR A 3 3.95 14.27 2.85
C TYR A 3 5.27 14.10 3.65
N PRO A 4 6.44 14.55 3.16
CA PRO A 4 7.67 14.45 3.95
C PRO A 4 7.58 15.26 5.26
N GLU A 5 6.98 16.45 5.25
CA GLU A 5 6.89 17.31 6.44
C GLU A 5 6.05 16.68 7.55
N THR A 6 4.93 16.03 7.21
CA THR A 6 4.06 15.36 8.20
C THR A 6 4.73 14.13 8.79
N LEU A 7 5.48 13.39 7.98
CA LEU A 7 6.23 12.23 8.44
C LEU A 7 7.37 12.64 9.39
N TYR A 8 8.15 13.66 9.04
CA TYR A 8 9.24 14.15 9.91
C TYR A 8 8.73 14.75 11.22
N THR A 9 7.63 15.52 11.19
CA THR A 9 7.02 16.06 12.42
C THR A 9 6.46 14.96 13.34
N ALA A 10 5.81 13.94 12.78
CA ALA A 10 5.32 12.80 13.56
C ALA A 10 6.49 12.00 14.18
N LEU A 11 7.58 11.80 13.43
CA LEU A 11 8.76 11.09 13.92
C LEU A 11 9.48 11.87 15.02
N ALA A 12 9.67 13.18 14.83
CA ALA A 12 10.30 14.06 15.81
C ALA A 12 9.50 14.10 17.11
N SER A 13 8.18 14.28 17.03
CA SER A 13 7.30 14.32 18.21
C SER A 13 7.23 12.97 18.94
N ALA A 14 7.14 11.85 18.23
CA ALA A 14 7.22 10.54 18.87
C ALA A 14 8.58 10.29 19.54
N ALA A 15 9.69 10.70 18.90
CA ALA A 15 11.03 10.53 19.45
C ALA A 15 11.26 11.41 20.69
N THR A 16 10.78 12.67 20.71
CA THR A 16 10.87 13.53 21.90
C THR A 16 10.04 13.00 23.06
N GLY A 17 8.82 12.50 22.80
CA GLY A 17 7.98 11.86 23.81
C GLY A 17 8.63 10.61 24.42
N GLY A 18 9.23 9.76 23.58
CA GLY A 18 9.98 8.58 24.04
C GLY A 18 11.23 8.96 24.84
N ALA A 19 12.00 9.96 24.38
CA ALA A 19 13.17 10.47 25.09
C ALA A 19 12.79 11.06 26.47
N ALA A 20 11.68 11.79 26.57
CA ALA A 20 11.18 12.34 27.82
C ALA A 20 10.87 11.23 28.85
N PHE A 21 10.23 10.13 28.43
CA PHE A 21 10.03 8.97 29.30
C PHE A 21 11.35 8.37 29.77
N CYS A 22 12.29 8.14 28.85
CA CYS A 22 13.58 7.56 29.20
C CYS A 22 14.35 8.45 30.18
N ALA A 23 14.35 9.77 29.98
CA ALA A 23 14.94 10.74 30.91
C ALA A 23 14.30 10.67 32.30
N LEU A 24 12.96 10.77 32.37
CA LEU A 24 12.22 10.67 33.65
C LEU A 24 12.52 9.35 34.36
N SER A 25 12.65 8.26 33.62
CA SER A 25 12.94 6.94 34.19
C SER A 25 14.36 6.84 34.75
N VAL A 26 15.34 7.54 34.15
CA VAL A 26 16.72 7.62 34.63
C VAL A 26 16.79 8.53 35.86
N PHE A 27 16.16 9.70 35.81
CA PHE A 27 16.07 10.62 36.94
C PHE A 27 15.37 9.99 38.15
N ALA A 28 14.22 9.34 37.95
CA ALA A 28 13.52 8.64 39.02
C ALA A 28 14.40 7.55 39.65
N ALA A 29 15.08 6.74 38.84
CA ALA A 29 15.97 5.71 39.37
C ALA A 29 17.19 6.29 40.12
N ALA A 30 17.70 7.46 39.70
CA ALA A 30 18.73 8.18 40.45
C ALA A 30 18.21 8.69 41.80
N VAL A 31 17.01 9.29 41.85
CA VAL A 31 16.37 9.79 43.09
C VAL A 31 16.06 8.65 44.07
N PHE A 32 15.58 7.51 43.56
CA PHE A 32 15.24 6.35 44.39
C PHE A 32 16.43 5.40 44.67
N HIS A 33 17.67 5.80 44.32
CA HIS A 33 18.89 5.00 44.45
C HIS A 33 18.77 3.57 43.88
N ARG A 34 17.95 3.39 42.85
CA ARG A 34 17.79 2.09 42.18
C ARG A 34 18.79 1.97 41.03
N PRO A 35 19.35 0.79 40.78
CA PRO A 35 20.23 0.59 39.64
C PRO A 35 19.46 0.87 38.34
N CYS A 36 19.83 1.96 37.67
CA CYS A 36 19.40 2.23 36.30
C CYS A 36 19.87 1.08 35.41
N ARG A 37 18.94 0.41 34.73
CA ARG A 37 19.34 -0.57 33.72
C ARG A 37 20.00 0.17 32.55
N LYS A 38 21.26 -0.16 32.23
CA LYS A 38 22.10 0.47 31.19
C LYS A 38 21.38 0.69 29.84
N TRP A 39 20.45 -0.19 29.47
CA TRP A 39 19.66 -0.08 28.23
C TRP A 39 18.74 1.15 28.17
N ARG A 40 18.33 1.74 29.30
CA ARG A 40 17.44 2.92 29.31
C ARG A 40 18.19 4.21 28.95
N LEU A 41 19.46 4.30 29.34
CA LEU A 41 20.34 5.41 28.99
C LEU A 41 20.69 5.35 27.50
N SER A 42 21.02 4.17 26.97
CA SER A 42 21.26 4.02 25.53
C SER A 42 20.02 4.31 24.70
N ALA A 43 18.84 3.86 25.15
CA ALA A 43 17.58 4.18 24.50
C ALA A 43 17.28 5.69 24.51
N PHE A 44 17.56 6.38 25.61
CA PHE A 44 17.47 7.85 25.68
C PHE A 44 18.34 8.53 24.63
N CYS A 45 19.63 8.19 24.56
CA CYS A 45 20.57 8.79 23.62
C CYS A 45 20.17 8.53 22.16
N VAL A 46 19.71 7.31 21.84
CA VAL A 46 19.25 6.95 20.49
C VAL A 46 17.98 7.72 20.11
N LEU A 47 16.97 7.74 20.99
CA LEU A 47 15.72 8.48 20.75
C LEU A 47 15.97 9.99 20.61
N LEU A 48 16.85 10.54 21.45
CA LEU A 48 17.26 11.94 21.37
C LEU A 48 17.99 12.24 20.05
N SER A 49 18.88 11.36 19.60
CA SER A 49 19.58 11.52 18.32
C SER A 49 18.60 11.49 17.14
N ILE A 50 17.60 10.60 17.16
CA ILE A 50 16.55 10.54 16.14
C ILE A 50 15.70 11.82 16.17
N ALA A 51 15.34 12.32 17.35
CA ALA A 51 14.58 13.57 17.49
C ALA A 51 15.35 14.77 16.91
N VAL A 52 16.65 14.88 17.21
CA VAL A 52 17.50 15.96 16.69
C VAL A 52 17.64 15.84 15.18
N ALA A 53 17.97 14.65 14.65
CA ALA A 53 18.13 14.43 13.22
C ALA A 53 16.83 14.75 12.44
N SER A 54 15.68 14.25 12.91
CA SER A 54 14.38 14.51 12.28
C SER A 54 13.99 16.00 12.33
N PHE A 55 14.30 16.71 13.42
CA PHE A 55 14.11 18.15 13.50
C PHE A 55 15.04 18.92 12.54
N THR A 56 16.30 18.51 12.40
CA THR A 56 17.23 19.09 11.43
C THR A 56 16.77 18.86 10.00
N PHE A 57 16.31 17.65 9.65
CA PHE A 57 15.73 17.38 8.33
C PHE A 57 14.47 18.21 8.07
N LEU A 58 13.59 18.37 9.07
CA LEU A 58 12.44 19.25 8.95
C LEU A 58 12.88 20.67 8.57
N LEU A 59 13.83 21.25 9.30
CA LEU A 59 14.35 22.61 9.04
C LEU A 59 14.99 22.76 7.65
N ILE A 60 15.64 21.72 7.13
CA ILE A 60 16.24 21.72 5.80
C ILE A 60 15.16 21.66 4.70
N PHE A 61 14.12 20.85 4.89
CA PHE A 61 13.10 20.63 3.86
C PHE A 61 11.97 21.66 3.88
N THR A 62 11.66 22.28 5.02
CA THR A 62 10.82 23.47 5.02
C THR A 62 11.66 24.68 4.62
N SER A 63 11.38 25.22 3.43
CA SER A 63 11.70 26.63 3.16
C SER A 63 11.13 27.49 4.29
N PHE A 64 11.81 28.60 4.61
CA PHE A 64 11.62 29.52 5.74
C PHE A 64 10.22 30.16 5.89
N THR A 65 9.13 29.56 5.40
CA THR A 65 7.75 29.98 5.62
C THR A 65 7.26 29.44 6.95
N ILE A 66 7.73 30.06 8.03
CA ILE A 66 7.02 30.09 9.32
C ILE A 66 5.83 31.04 9.16
N GLU A 67 4.95 30.77 8.20
CA GLU A 67 3.71 31.52 8.02
C GLU A 67 2.55 30.62 8.44
N HIS A 68 2.10 30.89 9.66
CA HIS A 68 0.78 30.54 10.17
C HIS A 68 0.32 29.09 9.94
N LEU A 69 1.11 28.13 10.45
CA LEU A 69 0.52 26.84 10.83
C LEU A 69 -0.65 27.11 11.78
N GLN A 70 -1.82 26.54 11.50
CA GLN A 70 -2.96 26.53 12.39
C GLN A 70 -2.54 25.90 13.73
N LEU A 71 -2.06 26.73 14.66
CA LEU A 71 -1.29 26.31 15.85
C LEU A 71 -2.05 25.31 16.72
N ARG A 72 -3.39 25.37 16.73
CA ARG A 72 -4.23 24.51 17.56
C ARG A 72 -4.35 23.09 17.06
N SER A 73 -4.58 22.86 15.76
CA SER A 73 -4.71 21.50 15.22
C SER A 73 -3.36 20.78 15.24
N ALA A 74 -2.29 21.46 14.84
CA ALA A 74 -0.95 20.91 14.84
C ALA A 74 -0.45 20.57 16.25
N ALA A 75 -0.74 21.40 17.26
CA ALA A 75 -0.36 21.11 18.65
C ALA A 75 -1.02 19.83 19.19
N VAL A 76 -2.30 19.60 18.87
CA VAL A 76 -3.02 18.38 19.30
C VAL A 76 -2.39 17.14 18.68
N TRP A 77 -2.04 17.18 17.39
CA TRP A 77 -1.35 16.07 16.72
C TRP A 77 0.05 15.84 17.29
N CYS A 78 0.85 16.89 17.48
CA CYS A 78 2.18 16.77 18.09
C CYS A 78 2.10 16.20 19.52
N ALA A 79 1.11 16.62 20.32
CA ALA A 79 0.88 16.08 21.66
C ALA A 79 0.48 14.60 21.61
N ALA A 80 -0.40 14.21 20.68
CA ALA A 80 -0.81 12.82 20.50
C ALA A 80 0.36 11.92 20.10
N PHE A 81 1.19 12.33 19.14
CA PHE A 81 2.39 11.59 18.74
C PHE A 81 3.44 11.53 19.85
N SER A 82 3.61 12.60 20.62
CA SER A 82 4.49 12.61 21.79
C SER A 82 4.00 11.65 22.88
N ALA A 83 2.69 11.63 23.15
CA ALA A 83 2.08 10.68 24.10
C ALA A 83 2.22 9.23 23.61
N ALA A 84 2.05 8.98 22.32
CA ALA A 84 2.28 7.67 21.72
C ALA A 84 3.76 7.23 21.88
N GLY A 85 4.71 8.11 21.59
CA GLY A 85 6.14 7.87 21.80
C GLY A 85 6.49 7.56 23.27
N PHE A 86 5.90 8.32 24.20
CA PHE A 86 6.02 8.10 25.63
C PHE A 86 5.50 6.73 26.06
N LEU A 87 4.29 6.36 25.63
CA LEU A 87 3.67 5.07 25.92
C LEU A 87 4.47 3.89 25.32
N CYS A 88 4.97 4.05 24.09
CA CYS A 88 5.85 3.09 23.45
C CYS A 88 7.13 2.85 24.26
N ALA A 89 7.76 3.90 24.78
CA ALA A 89 8.96 3.78 25.61
C ALA A 89 8.64 3.16 26.99
N ALA A 90 7.48 3.49 27.57
CA ALA A 90 7.03 2.95 28.85
C ALA A 90 6.72 1.45 28.81
N PHE A 91 5.99 1.03 27.77
CA PHE A 91 5.48 -0.32 27.62
C PHE A 91 6.08 -1.06 26.42
N TYR A 92 7.33 -0.77 26.07
CA TYR A 92 7.98 -1.32 24.86
C TYR A 92 7.88 -2.84 24.73
N ARG A 93 7.86 -3.57 25.85
CA ARG A 93 7.74 -5.04 25.89
C ARG A 93 6.38 -5.57 25.47
N ILE A 94 5.34 -4.76 25.58
CA ILE A 94 3.95 -5.14 25.26
C ILE A 94 3.56 -4.46 23.95
N LEU A 95 3.85 -3.17 23.83
CA LEU A 95 3.37 -2.33 22.74
C LEU A 95 4.10 -2.63 21.42
N ILE A 96 5.42 -2.87 21.44
CA ILE A 96 6.15 -3.23 20.21
C ILE A 96 5.69 -4.60 19.66
N PRO A 97 5.61 -5.67 20.46
CA PRO A 97 5.07 -6.95 19.97
C PRO A 97 3.61 -6.84 19.52
N ALA A 98 2.77 -6.06 20.21
CA ALA A 98 1.38 -5.87 19.82
C ALA A 98 1.24 -5.15 18.47
N VAL A 99 2.02 -4.09 18.24
CA VAL A 99 2.04 -3.38 16.95
C VAL A 99 2.57 -4.29 15.84
N PHE A 100 3.62 -5.06 16.11
CA PHE A 100 4.15 -6.03 15.15
C PHE A 100 3.14 -7.14 14.82
N ALA A 101 2.44 -7.67 15.82
CA ALA A 101 1.38 -8.64 15.62
C ALA A 101 0.21 -8.05 14.82
N ALA A 102 -0.23 -6.85 15.16
CA ALA A 102 -1.28 -6.14 14.42
C ALA A 102 -0.86 -5.90 12.96
N TYR A 103 0.39 -5.53 12.73
CA TYR A 103 0.96 -5.38 11.40
C TYR A 103 0.96 -6.69 10.60
N ILE A 104 1.34 -7.81 11.21
CA ILE A 104 1.27 -9.14 10.59
C ILE A 104 -0.18 -9.50 10.25
N VAL A 105 -1.10 -9.32 11.20
CA VAL A 105 -2.52 -9.62 11.00
C VAL A 105 -3.08 -8.77 9.86
N LEU A 106 -2.77 -7.48 9.83
CA LEU A 106 -3.17 -6.59 8.75
C LEU A 106 -2.58 -7.05 7.41
N SER A 107 -1.30 -7.41 7.35
CA SER A 107 -0.65 -7.92 6.15
C SER A 107 -1.30 -9.21 5.64
N LEU A 108 -1.59 -10.16 6.54
CA LEU A 108 -2.26 -11.41 6.21
C LEU A 108 -3.69 -11.17 5.72
N PHE A 109 -4.42 -10.28 6.38
CA PHE A 109 -5.77 -9.90 6.00
C PHE A 109 -5.80 -9.25 4.62
N THR A 110 -4.94 -8.26 4.37
CA THR A 110 -4.79 -7.63 3.04
C THR A 110 -4.39 -8.66 1.99
N CYS A 111 -3.45 -9.56 2.29
CA CYS A 111 -3.05 -10.63 1.38
C CYS A 111 -4.22 -11.57 1.04
N HIS A 112 -5.04 -11.91 2.04
CA HIS A 112 -6.19 -12.78 1.85
C HIS A 112 -7.26 -12.10 0.98
N ILE A 113 -7.62 -10.85 1.27
CA ILE A 113 -8.57 -10.09 0.45
C ILE A 113 -8.05 -9.97 -0.99
N MET A 114 -6.79 -9.60 -1.17
CA MET A 114 -6.20 -9.46 -2.50
C MET A 114 -6.16 -10.80 -3.25
N ARG A 115 -5.95 -11.93 -2.56
CA ARG A 115 -6.03 -13.27 -3.17
C ARG A 115 -7.43 -13.63 -3.66
N VAL A 116 -8.45 -13.27 -2.88
CA VAL A 116 -9.84 -13.57 -3.22
C VAL A 116 -10.29 -12.71 -4.41
N GLN A 117 -9.89 -11.44 -4.44
CA GLN A 117 -10.29 -10.51 -5.50
C GLN A 117 -9.42 -10.58 -6.76
N TYR A 118 -8.14 -10.88 -6.62
CA TYR A 118 -7.15 -10.92 -7.71
C TYR A 118 -6.45 -12.28 -7.75
N PRO A 119 -7.14 -13.32 -8.27
CA PRO A 119 -6.66 -14.70 -8.23
C PRO A 119 -5.49 -14.96 -9.19
N VAL A 120 -5.22 -14.06 -10.13
CA VAL A 120 -4.20 -14.26 -11.17
C VAL A 120 -2.81 -14.03 -10.56
N ARG A 121 -2.15 -15.13 -10.20
CA ARG A 121 -0.88 -15.12 -9.45
C ARG A 121 0.33 -15.73 -10.17
N ARG A 122 0.10 -16.54 -11.21
CA ARG A 122 1.16 -17.25 -11.90
C ARG A 122 1.66 -16.39 -13.06
N ASN A 123 2.96 -16.36 -13.28
CA ASN A 123 3.56 -15.80 -14.48
C ASN A 123 4.45 -16.88 -15.11
N PRO A 124 4.24 -17.30 -16.37
CA PRO A 124 3.14 -16.91 -17.28
C PRO A 124 1.79 -17.58 -16.94
N VAL A 125 0.69 -16.95 -17.36
CA VAL A 125 -0.67 -17.52 -17.28
C VAL A 125 -1.06 -18.13 -18.62
N PRO A 126 -1.43 -19.43 -18.66
CA PRO A 126 -1.99 -20.01 -19.87
C PRO A 126 -3.41 -19.48 -20.11
N VAL A 127 -3.65 -18.93 -21.29
CA VAL A 127 -4.94 -18.42 -21.74
C VAL A 127 -5.32 -19.12 -23.04
N SER A 128 -6.48 -19.77 -23.08
CA SER A 128 -7.06 -20.34 -24.29
C SER A 128 -8.08 -19.36 -24.84
N VAL A 129 -7.90 -18.93 -26.08
CA VAL A 129 -8.85 -18.04 -26.76
C VAL A 129 -9.65 -18.85 -27.77
N SER A 130 -10.96 -18.67 -27.77
CA SER A 130 -11.93 -19.29 -28.68
C SER A 130 -12.92 -18.24 -29.18
N ASP A 131 -13.77 -18.57 -30.16
CA ASP A 131 -14.72 -17.65 -30.77
C ASP A 131 -15.50 -16.83 -29.72
N GLY A 132 -15.19 -15.52 -29.66
CA GLY A 132 -15.84 -14.55 -28.77
C GLY A 132 -15.53 -14.67 -27.27
N SER A 133 -14.66 -15.58 -26.83
CA SER A 133 -14.37 -15.80 -25.40
C SER A 133 -12.93 -16.22 -25.14
N PHE A 134 -12.45 -15.98 -23.92
CA PHE A 134 -11.19 -16.53 -23.44
C PHE A 134 -11.41 -17.30 -22.14
N SER A 135 -10.59 -18.31 -21.94
CA SER A 135 -10.57 -19.13 -20.72
C SER A 135 -9.17 -19.22 -20.15
N SER A 136 -9.07 -19.11 -18.82
CA SER A 136 -7.81 -19.24 -18.08
C SER A 136 -8.10 -19.94 -16.74
N GLY A 137 -7.69 -21.20 -16.64
CA GLY A 137 -8.00 -22.02 -15.46
C GLY A 137 -9.50 -22.24 -15.31
N SER A 138 -10.10 -21.71 -14.24
CA SER A 138 -11.54 -21.79 -13.96
C SER A 138 -12.35 -20.58 -14.44
N VAL A 139 -11.70 -19.55 -14.99
CA VAL A 139 -12.35 -18.30 -15.41
C VAL A 139 -12.60 -18.36 -16.91
N THR A 140 -13.84 -18.07 -17.33
CA THR A 140 -14.22 -17.90 -18.74
C THR A 140 -14.91 -16.55 -18.88
N ALA A 141 -14.42 -15.69 -19.77
CA ALA A 141 -14.93 -14.33 -19.94
C ALA A 141 -14.99 -13.96 -21.44
N PRO A 142 -15.88 -13.04 -21.82
CA PRO A 142 -16.03 -12.63 -23.21
C PRO A 142 -14.80 -11.83 -23.68
N LEU A 143 -14.50 -11.92 -24.97
CA LEU A 143 -13.58 -10.99 -25.61
C LEU A 143 -14.28 -9.65 -25.85
N PHE A 144 -13.59 -8.56 -25.60
CA PHE A 144 -14.14 -7.22 -25.79
C PHE A 144 -13.65 -6.61 -27.11
N PRO A 145 -14.53 -5.98 -27.90
CA PRO A 145 -14.11 -5.27 -29.10
C PRO A 145 -13.35 -4.00 -28.72
N ASP A 146 -12.16 -3.82 -29.29
CA ASP A 146 -11.42 -2.57 -29.24
C ASP A 146 -11.96 -1.57 -30.27
N LYS A 147 -11.59 -0.29 -30.12
CA LYS A 147 -11.93 0.79 -31.06
C LYS A 147 -11.53 0.51 -32.50
N ASN A 148 -10.51 -0.33 -32.69
CA ASN A 148 -10.00 -0.72 -34.01
C ASN A 148 -10.64 -2.01 -34.55
N GLY A 149 -11.67 -2.56 -33.90
CA GLY A 149 -12.34 -3.79 -34.29
C GLY A 149 -11.58 -5.08 -33.93
N SER A 150 -10.42 -4.98 -33.30
CA SER A 150 -9.67 -6.13 -32.76
C SER A 150 -10.28 -6.62 -31.45
N SER A 151 -10.28 -7.93 -31.24
CA SER A 151 -10.67 -8.54 -29.95
C SER A 151 -9.56 -8.34 -28.91
N CYS A 152 -9.95 -7.87 -27.72
CA CYS A 152 -9.06 -7.62 -26.59
C CYS A 152 -9.52 -8.37 -25.35
N ILE A 153 -8.54 -8.80 -24.56
CA ILE A 153 -8.75 -9.28 -23.19
C ILE A 153 -8.65 -8.08 -22.26
N LEU A 154 -9.65 -7.93 -21.38
CA LEU A 154 -9.64 -6.91 -20.34
C LEU A 154 -9.07 -7.48 -19.04
N LEU A 155 -8.11 -6.76 -18.48
CA LEU A 155 -7.45 -7.13 -17.25
C LEU A 155 -7.51 -5.95 -16.26
N ASP A 156 -8.04 -6.21 -15.07
CA ASP A 156 -7.99 -5.27 -13.96
C ASP A 156 -6.65 -5.42 -13.25
N VAL A 157 -5.87 -4.34 -13.26
CA VAL A 157 -4.56 -4.24 -12.61
C VAL A 157 -4.70 -3.36 -11.38
N CYS A 158 -4.51 -3.97 -10.20
CA CYS A 158 -4.47 -3.25 -8.94
C CYS A 158 -3.01 -3.11 -8.50
N THR A 159 -2.55 -1.87 -8.34
CA THR A 159 -1.22 -1.57 -7.80
C THR A 159 -1.35 -0.93 -6.43
N LEU A 160 -0.76 -1.58 -5.43
CA LEU A 160 -0.69 -1.05 -4.07
C LEU A 160 0.15 0.24 -4.03
N PRO A 161 -0.26 1.22 -3.22
CA PRO A 161 0.48 2.48 -3.08
C PRO A 161 1.90 2.21 -2.55
N PRO A 162 2.94 2.88 -3.09
CA PRO A 162 4.32 2.66 -2.66
C PRO A 162 4.55 3.01 -1.18
N GLU A 163 3.68 3.83 -0.59
CA GLU A 163 3.68 4.24 0.82
C GLU A 163 3.29 3.09 1.76
N LEU A 164 2.62 2.06 1.25
CA LEU A 164 2.22 0.91 2.05
C LEU A 164 3.42 -0.03 2.21
N ILE A 165 4.12 0.10 3.35
CA ILE A 165 5.23 -0.79 3.72
C ILE A 165 4.64 -2.13 4.18
N LEU A 166 4.03 -2.89 3.28
CA LEU A 166 3.62 -4.28 3.53
C LEU A 166 4.51 -5.21 2.69
N PRO A 167 4.94 -6.38 3.21
CA PRO A 167 5.74 -7.35 2.47
C PRO A 167 4.86 -8.16 1.51
N LEU A 168 4.10 -7.47 0.66
CA LEU A 168 3.17 -8.05 -0.28
C LEU A 168 3.62 -7.74 -1.72
N PRO A 169 3.27 -8.59 -2.70
CA PRO A 169 3.35 -8.22 -4.10
C PRO A 169 2.63 -6.89 -4.32
N ARG A 170 3.24 -5.97 -5.06
CA ARG A 170 2.65 -4.64 -5.28
C ARG A 170 1.57 -4.66 -6.35
N THR A 171 1.72 -5.51 -7.35
CA THR A 171 0.82 -5.60 -8.50
C THR A 171 0.01 -6.89 -8.43
N TRP A 172 -1.30 -6.76 -8.60
CA TRP A 172 -2.25 -7.87 -8.61
C TRP A 172 -3.15 -7.77 -9.84
N TYR A 173 -3.52 -8.92 -10.38
CA TYR A 173 -4.22 -9.03 -11.65
C TYR A 173 -5.53 -9.81 -11.49
N ALA A 174 -6.59 -9.35 -12.14
CA ALA A 174 -7.86 -10.05 -12.26
C ALA A 174 -8.36 -9.94 -13.70
N PHE A 175 -9.02 -10.98 -14.20
CA PHE A 175 -9.74 -10.88 -15.46
C PHE A 175 -11.01 -10.09 -15.25
N HIS A 176 -11.29 -9.15 -16.15
CA HIS A 176 -12.49 -8.33 -16.04
C HIS A 176 -13.71 -9.15 -16.43
N GLU A 177 -14.57 -9.47 -15.46
CA GLU A 177 -15.85 -10.12 -15.70
C GLU A 177 -16.91 -9.04 -15.94
N SER A 178 -17.41 -8.91 -17.18
CA SER A 178 -18.59 -8.07 -17.41
C SER A 178 -19.80 -8.72 -16.74
N PRO A 179 -20.60 -7.99 -15.93
CA PRO A 179 -21.86 -8.52 -15.45
C PRO A 179 -22.71 -8.89 -16.67
N ALA A 180 -23.14 -10.15 -16.72
CA ALA A 180 -23.96 -10.70 -17.80
C ALA A 180 -25.19 -9.80 -18.01
N GLY A 181 -25.13 -8.93 -19.03
CA GLY A 181 -26.21 -7.99 -19.33
C GLY A 181 -25.80 -6.65 -19.95
N THR A 182 -24.55 -6.19 -19.78
CA THR A 182 -24.09 -4.95 -20.44
C THR A 182 -23.19 -5.24 -21.63
N ALA A 183 -23.81 -5.38 -22.81
CA ALA A 183 -23.14 -5.49 -24.10
C ALA A 183 -22.61 -4.12 -24.58
N GLY A 184 -21.66 -3.56 -23.83
CA GLY A 184 -20.95 -2.33 -24.22
C GLY A 184 -19.59 -2.26 -23.53
N PRO A 185 -18.58 -1.63 -24.17
CA PRO A 185 -17.33 -1.34 -23.49
C PRO A 185 -17.65 -0.50 -22.24
N PRO A 186 -17.06 -0.81 -21.07
CA PRO A 186 -17.27 0.01 -19.90
C PRO A 186 -16.93 1.46 -20.25
N GLU A 187 -17.89 2.37 -20.11
CA GLU A 187 -17.60 3.80 -20.22
C GLU A 187 -16.45 4.10 -19.27
N LYS A 188 -15.30 4.52 -19.81
CA LYS A 188 -14.06 4.79 -19.07
C LYS A 188 -14.27 5.68 -17.84
N GLY A 189 -15.35 6.45 -17.78
CA GLY A 189 -15.70 7.29 -16.62
C GLY A 189 -16.48 6.57 -15.52
N ASN A 190 -17.40 5.67 -15.84
CA ASN A 190 -18.37 5.13 -14.88
C ASN A 190 -17.91 3.81 -14.26
N ALA A 191 -17.29 2.91 -15.03
CA ALA A 191 -16.80 1.64 -14.48
C ALA A 191 -15.54 1.82 -13.61
N LEU A 192 -14.64 2.72 -13.98
CA LEU A 192 -13.49 3.10 -13.16
C LEU A 192 -13.92 3.82 -11.89
N ARG A 193 -15.02 4.58 -11.93
CA ARG A 193 -15.59 5.26 -10.77
C ARG A 193 -16.38 4.32 -9.86
N ASP A 194 -17.16 3.39 -10.39
CA ASP A 194 -17.86 2.38 -9.58
C ASP A 194 -16.88 1.36 -8.98
N ALA A 195 -15.83 1.01 -9.72
CA ALA A 195 -14.69 0.29 -9.17
C ALA A 195 -14.02 1.15 -8.08
N ALA A 196 -13.59 2.37 -8.40
CA ALA A 196 -12.93 3.24 -7.43
C ALA A 196 -13.81 3.53 -6.20
N GLU A 197 -15.13 3.65 -6.31
CA GLU A 197 -16.04 3.86 -5.17
C GLU A 197 -16.22 2.57 -4.35
N ARG A 198 -16.27 1.39 -4.98
CA ARG A 198 -16.22 0.10 -4.27
C ARG A 198 -14.85 -0.17 -3.63
N TYR A 199 -13.75 0.36 -4.19
CA TYR A 199 -12.37 0.08 -3.78
C TYR A 199 -11.71 1.18 -2.91
N ALA A 200 -12.18 2.42 -2.96
CA ALA A 200 -11.73 3.54 -2.12
C ALA A 200 -12.02 3.29 -0.63
N SER A 201 -12.92 2.36 -0.33
CA SER A 201 -13.27 2.00 1.04
C SER A 201 -12.27 1.03 1.71
N TYR A 202 -11.33 0.40 1.00
CA TYR A 202 -10.50 -0.68 1.60
C TYR A 202 -8.98 -0.55 1.52
N ALA A 203 -8.41 0.13 0.53
CA ALA A 203 -7.00 0.56 0.52
C ALA A 203 -6.76 1.42 -0.72
N ALA A 204 -6.03 2.52 -0.59
CA ALA A 204 -5.74 3.48 -1.65
C ALA A 204 -4.80 2.93 -2.76
N GLY A 205 -5.15 1.82 -3.41
CA GLY A 205 -4.49 1.32 -4.61
C GLY A 205 -5.09 1.95 -5.86
N SER A 206 -4.25 2.19 -6.88
CA SER A 206 -4.76 2.57 -8.20
C SER A 206 -5.18 1.31 -8.95
N VAL A 207 -6.46 1.25 -9.32
CA VAL A 207 -7.00 0.23 -10.21
C VAL A 207 -6.99 0.77 -11.63
N THR A 208 -6.37 0.05 -12.54
CA THR A 208 -6.29 0.42 -13.96
C THR A 208 -6.75 -0.75 -14.81
N VAL A 209 -7.61 -0.49 -15.80
CA VAL A 209 -8.05 -1.51 -16.76
C VAL A 209 -7.08 -1.52 -17.94
N MET A 210 -6.39 -2.63 -18.16
CA MET A 210 -5.51 -2.84 -19.29
C MET A 210 -6.21 -3.65 -20.39
N TYR A 211 -5.97 -3.23 -21.63
CA TYR A 211 -6.49 -3.87 -22.84
C TYR A 211 -5.34 -4.63 -23.48
N ILE A 212 -5.46 -5.95 -23.59
CA ILE A 212 -4.44 -6.81 -24.20
C ILE A 212 -4.97 -7.27 -25.56
N PRO A 213 -4.41 -6.78 -26.67
CA PRO A 213 -4.89 -7.14 -27.99
C PRO A 213 -4.58 -8.61 -28.31
N VAL A 214 -5.57 -9.31 -28.87
CA VAL A 214 -5.40 -10.67 -29.41
C VAL A 214 -5.06 -10.51 -30.90
N THR A 215 -3.87 -10.96 -31.29
CA THR A 215 -3.31 -10.75 -32.64
C THR A 215 -3.74 -11.80 -33.66
N ALA A 216 -4.27 -12.95 -33.24
CA ALA A 216 -4.86 -13.92 -34.17
C ALA A 216 -6.35 -13.60 -34.40
N GLY A 217 -6.83 -13.85 -35.62
CA GLY A 217 -8.25 -13.75 -35.95
C GLY A 217 -9.09 -14.53 -34.94
N ALA A 218 -10.19 -13.91 -34.50
CA ALA A 218 -11.09 -14.42 -33.46
C ALA A 218 -11.72 -15.79 -33.76
N ASP A 219 -11.48 -16.35 -34.95
CA ASP A 219 -12.10 -17.57 -35.48
C ASP A 219 -11.20 -18.82 -35.35
N THR A 220 -10.04 -18.72 -34.70
CA THR A 220 -9.14 -19.86 -34.49
C THR A 220 -8.79 -20.04 -33.03
N ALA A 221 -9.16 -21.19 -32.47
CA ALA A 221 -8.77 -21.57 -31.12
C ALA A 221 -7.24 -21.57 -31.01
N ALA A 222 -6.69 -20.71 -30.16
CA ALA A 222 -5.26 -20.53 -30.00
C ALA A 222 -4.88 -20.44 -28.53
N LEU A 223 -3.70 -20.96 -28.20
CA LEU A 223 -3.19 -21.00 -26.84
C LEU A 223 -2.11 -19.92 -26.68
N TYR A 224 -2.32 -19.07 -25.70
CA TYR A 224 -1.47 -17.95 -25.36
C TYR A 224 -0.89 -18.11 -23.96
N MET A 225 0.28 -17.52 -23.77
CA MET A 225 0.87 -17.27 -22.46
C MET A 225 0.86 -15.77 -22.21
N LEU A 226 0.20 -15.37 -21.12
CA LEU A 226 0.17 -13.99 -20.67
C LEU A 226 1.35 -13.78 -19.72
N ASP A 227 2.32 -12.98 -20.16
CA ASP A 227 3.52 -12.66 -19.40
C ASP A 227 3.40 -11.29 -18.72
N PHE A 228 3.52 -11.28 -17.40
CA PHE A 228 3.50 -10.09 -16.54
C PHE A 228 4.89 -9.54 -16.22
N SER A 229 5.95 -10.06 -16.84
CA SER A 229 7.32 -9.59 -16.65
C SER A 229 7.55 -8.18 -17.24
N SER A 230 6.74 -7.79 -18.23
CA SER A 230 6.71 -6.47 -18.83
C SER A 230 5.46 -5.69 -18.43
N VAL A 231 5.56 -4.36 -18.39
CA VAL A 231 4.42 -3.45 -18.28
C VAL A 231 4.37 -2.61 -19.57
N PRO A 232 3.34 -2.75 -20.43
CA PRO A 232 2.16 -3.62 -20.29
C PRO A 232 2.48 -5.12 -20.43
N PRO A 233 1.62 -6.01 -19.88
CA PRO A 233 1.74 -7.45 -20.05
C PRO A 233 1.59 -7.84 -21.52
N VAL A 234 2.32 -8.86 -21.94
CA VAL A 234 2.38 -9.30 -23.34
C VAL A 234 1.73 -10.66 -23.49
N LEU A 235 0.94 -10.79 -24.56
CA LEU A 235 0.33 -12.04 -24.97
C LEU A 235 1.26 -12.76 -25.95
N ILE A 236 1.86 -13.87 -25.54
CA ILE A 236 2.77 -14.67 -26.37
C ILE A 236 1.99 -15.87 -26.91
N ARG A 237 1.87 -16.00 -28.22
CA ARG A 237 1.23 -17.16 -28.84
C ARG A 237 2.15 -18.37 -28.71
N VAL A 238 1.63 -19.49 -28.19
CA VAL A 238 2.38 -20.73 -28.00
C VAL A 238 2.16 -21.71 -29.15
N LEU A 239 0.94 -21.73 -29.72
CA LEU A 239 0.50 -22.61 -30.81
C LEU A 239 -0.50 -21.88 -31.72
#